data_AF-A0A212F602-F1
#
_entry.id   AF-A0A212F602-F1
#
_cell.length_a   1.000
_cell.length_b   1.000
_cell.length_c   1.000
_cell.angle_alpha   90.00
_cell.angle_beta   90.00
_cell.angle_gamma   90.00
#
_symmetry.space_group_name_H-M   'P 1'
#
loop_
_entity.id
_entity.type
_entity.pdbx_description
1 polymer ?
#
loop_
_entity_poly.entity_id
_entity_poly.type
_entity_poly.pdbx_seq_one_letter_code
_entity_poly.pdbx_strand_id
1 'polypeptide(L)'
;MRPVEPEVAEIIYKPKPEFGKDTYLAKRAKVSPEKKYYFAECSNNQYGWRLKDSELRQKPLHGRCWHLTKALRSRVGPKPDPPHYKPSDIPGRSNCVGI
;
A
#
# COMPACT_ATOMS: atom_id res chain seq x y z
N MET A 1 -2.36 -16.11 -26.10
CA MET A 1 -3.37 -15.50 -25.19
C MET A 1 -4.47 -16.50 -24.87
N ARG A 2 -5.00 -16.49 -23.65
CA ARG A 2 -6.19 -17.27 -23.26
C ARG A 2 -7.47 -16.58 -23.74
N PRO A 3 -8.55 -17.34 -24.03
CA PRO A 3 -9.87 -16.78 -24.27
C PRO A 3 -10.31 -15.87 -23.12
N VAL A 4 -10.97 -14.75 -23.46
CA VAL A 4 -11.50 -13.80 -22.47
C VAL A 4 -12.85 -14.31 -21.97
N GLU A 5 -13.11 -14.12 -20.68
CA GLU A 5 -14.42 -14.43 -20.08
C GLU A 5 -15.55 -13.68 -20.82
N PRO A 6 -16.68 -14.34 -21.11
CA PRO A 6 -17.73 -13.78 -21.96
C PRO A 6 -18.29 -12.48 -21.37
N GLU A 7 -18.45 -12.39 -20.05
CA GLU A 7 -18.93 -11.19 -19.36
C GLU A 7 -18.05 -9.95 -19.62
N VAL A 8 -16.74 -10.14 -19.74
CA VAL A 8 -15.80 -9.05 -20.03
C VAL A 8 -15.79 -8.74 -21.52
N ALA A 9 -15.93 -9.76 -22.38
CA ALA A 9 -16.00 -9.58 -23.82
C ALA A 9 -17.26 -8.81 -24.26
N GLU A 10 -18.40 -9.04 -23.63
CA GLU A 10 -19.66 -8.35 -23.90
C GLU A 10 -19.57 -6.83 -23.69
N ILE A 11 -18.69 -6.36 -22.81
CA ILE A 11 -18.48 -4.93 -22.53
C ILE A 11 -18.01 -4.18 -23.78
N ILE A 12 -17.23 -4.84 -24.65
CA ILE A 12 -16.72 -4.24 -25.88
C ILE A 12 -17.87 -3.82 -26.80
N TYR A 13 -18.95 -4.60 -26.80
CA TYR A 13 -20.08 -4.42 -27.71
C TYR A 13 -21.18 -3.51 -27.16
N LYS A 14 -21.02 -2.97 -25.94
CA LYS A 14 -22.00 -2.04 -25.37
C LYS A 14 -21.95 -0.68 -26.08
N PRO A 15 -23.12 -0.08 -26.42
CA PRO A 15 -23.17 1.21 -27.09
C PRO A 15 -22.77 2.36 -26.16
N LYS A 16 -22.37 3.50 -26.75
CA LYS A 16 -22.08 4.77 -26.05
C LYS A 16 -23.34 5.26 -25.30
N PRO A 17 -23.24 5.95 -24.14
CA PRO A 17 -22.16 6.82 -23.66
C PRO A 17 -21.08 6.15 -22.81
N GLU A 18 -21.28 4.91 -22.37
CA GLU A 18 -20.25 4.17 -21.63
C GLU A 18 -19.15 3.73 -22.61
N PHE A 19 -17.91 4.18 -22.39
CA PHE A 19 -16.77 3.83 -23.25
C PHE A 19 -16.47 2.32 -23.15
N GLY A 20 -17.16 1.48 -23.92
CA GLY A 20 -17.05 0.02 -23.87
C GLY A 20 -15.60 -0.48 -24.04
N LYS A 21 -14.84 0.14 -24.94
CA LYS A 21 -13.41 -0.16 -25.12
C LYS A 21 -12.58 0.21 -23.89
N ASP A 22 -12.72 1.42 -23.36
CA ASP A 22 -11.88 1.89 -22.26
C ASP A 22 -12.22 1.17 -20.95
N THR A 23 -13.51 0.93 -20.71
CA THR A 23 -13.99 0.12 -19.59
C THR A 23 -13.55 -1.34 -19.71
N TYR A 24 -13.56 -1.91 -20.93
CA TYR A 24 -13.00 -3.23 -21.20
C TYR A 24 -11.50 -3.28 -20.87
N LEU A 25 -10.71 -2.33 -21.37
CA LEU A 25 -9.28 -2.28 -21.12
C LEU A 25 -8.98 -2.09 -19.64
N ALA A 26 -9.72 -1.21 -18.95
CA ALA A 26 -9.58 -0.97 -17.52
C ALA A 26 -9.91 -2.22 -16.68
N LYS A 27 -10.97 -2.95 -17.02
CA LYS A 27 -11.30 -4.22 -16.34
C LYS A 27 -10.27 -5.31 -16.65
N ARG A 28 -9.88 -5.45 -17.92
CA ARG A 28 -8.91 -6.47 -18.35
C ARG A 28 -7.50 -6.18 -17.84
N ALA A 29 -7.14 -4.93 -17.57
CA ALA A 29 -5.88 -4.56 -16.92
C ALA A 29 -5.78 -5.14 -15.49
N LYS A 30 -6.87 -5.11 -14.72
CA LYS A 30 -6.93 -5.60 -13.32
C LYS A 30 -6.81 -7.13 -13.19
N VAL A 31 -7.12 -7.88 -14.24
CA VAL A 31 -6.98 -9.34 -14.23
C VAL A 31 -5.49 -9.71 -14.13
N SER A 32 -5.15 -10.80 -13.44
CA SER A 32 -3.76 -11.25 -13.34
C SER A 32 -3.22 -11.76 -14.69
N PRO A 33 -1.91 -11.60 -14.98
CA PRO A 33 -1.31 -12.10 -16.21
C PRO A 33 -1.52 -13.61 -16.43
N GLU A 34 -1.49 -14.40 -15.35
CA GLU A 34 -1.70 -15.86 -15.34
C GLU A 34 -3.03 -16.29 -15.94
N LYS A 35 -4.07 -15.46 -15.77
CA LYS A 35 -5.40 -15.71 -16.35
C LYS A 35 -5.51 -15.25 -17.80
N LYS A 36 -4.63 -14.35 -18.26
CA LYS A 36 -4.64 -13.79 -19.62
C LYS A 36 -3.77 -14.57 -20.60
N TYR A 37 -2.68 -15.15 -20.13
CA TYR A 37 -1.66 -15.78 -20.98
C TYR A 37 -1.42 -17.23 -20.56
N TYR A 38 -0.97 -18.07 -21.49
CA TYR A 38 -0.57 -19.44 -21.16
C TYR A 38 0.84 -19.48 -20.57
N PHE A 39 1.72 -18.61 -21.06
CA PHE A 39 3.13 -18.53 -20.70
C PHE A 39 3.52 -17.10 -20.33
N ALA A 40 4.67 -16.95 -19.65
CA ALA A 40 5.28 -15.68 -19.34
C ALA A 40 6.05 -15.14 -20.56
N GLU A 41 5.32 -14.80 -21.63
CA GLU A 41 5.92 -14.42 -22.93
C GLU A 41 6.66 -13.07 -22.87
N CYS A 42 6.28 -12.18 -21.96
CA CYS A 42 6.90 -10.87 -21.80
C CYS A 42 7.89 -10.84 -20.62
N SER A 43 9.02 -10.16 -20.79
CA SER A 43 9.98 -9.88 -19.71
C SER A 43 9.35 -9.14 -18.53
N ASN A 44 8.34 -8.29 -18.76
CA ASN A 44 7.57 -7.64 -17.70
C ASN A 44 6.78 -8.62 -16.80
N ASN A 45 6.56 -9.87 -17.23
CA ASN A 45 5.92 -10.89 -16.40
C ASN A 45 6.94 -11.68 -15.54
N GLN A 46 8.24 -11.42 -15.66
CA GLN A 46 9.28 -12.13 -14.91
C GLN A 46 9.13 -11.93 -13.40
N TYR A 47 8.63 -10.76 -12.98
CA TYR A 47 8.25 -10.48 -11.60
C TYR A 47 6.73 -10.45 -11.50
N GLY A 48 6.13 -11.47 -10.90
CA GLY A 48 4.68 -11.52 -10.64
C GLY A 48 3.90 -12.65 -11.32
N TRP A 49 4.56 -13.47 -12.16
CA TRP A 49 3.96 -14.66 -12.74
C TRP A 49 3.90 -15.82 -11.74
N ARG A 50 2.73 -16.44 -11.60
CA ARG A 50 2.47 -17.59 -10.70
C ARG A 50 2.92 -17.33 -9.27
N LEU A 51 2.68 -16.11 -8.77
CA LEU A 51 3.04 -15.74 -7.39
C LEU A 51 2.39 -16.66 -6.34
N LYS A 52 1.22 -17.23 -6.65
CA LYS A 52 0.52 -18.18 -5.78
C LYS A 52 1.24 -19.52 -5.65
N ASP A 53 1.98 -19.92 -6.69
CA ASP A 53 2.71 -21.19 -6.72
C ASP A 53 4.07 -21.06 -6.02
N SER A 54 4.53 -19.83 -5.75
CA SER A 54 5.73 -19.58 -4.96
C SER A 54 5.49 -19.96 -3.50
N GLU A 55 6.22 -20.96 -3.02
CA GLU A 55 6.21 -21.40 -1.62
C GLU A 55 6.76 -20.35 -0.66
N LEU A 56 7.55 -19.39 -1.17
CA LEU A 56 8.17 -18.32 -0.41
C LEU A 56 7.16 -17.21 -0.08
N ARG A 57 6.25 -17.50 0.86
CA ARG A 57 5.42 -16.48 1.54
C ARG A 57 6.23 -15.68 2.57
N GLN A 58 7.45 -15.29 2.20
CA GLN A 58 8.28 -14.49 3.06
C GLN A 58 7.72 -13.07 3.10
N LYS A 59 7.59 -12.52 4.32
CA LYS A 59 7.23 -11.12 4.49
C LYS A 59 8.36 -10.27 3.89
N PRO A 60 8.05 -9.19 3.16
CA PRO A 60 9.10 -8.31 2.63
C PRO A 60 9.92 -7.75 3.80
N LEU A 61 11.25 -7.77 3.66
CA LEU A 61 12.17 -7.24 4.66
C LEU A 61 11.91 -5.74 4.94
N HIS A 62 11.47 -5.01 3.90
CA HIS A 62 11.17 -3.58 3.94
C HIS A 62 9.75 -3.28 3.41
N GLY A 63 8.72 -3.87 4.04
CA GLY A 63 7.32 -3.56 3.73
C GLY A 63 6.88 -2.16 4.19
N ARG A 64 5.83 -1.60 3.57
CA ARG A 64 5.21 -0.35 4.06
C ARG A 64 4.64 -0.56 5.47
N CYS A 65 5.17 0.18 6.43
CA CYS A 65 4.68 0.21 7.81
C CYS A 65 3.79 1.43 8.05
N TRP A 66 2.57 1.20 8.56
CA TRP A 66 1.61 2.25 8.90
C TRP A 66 1.92 2.82 10.30
N HIS A 67 2.99 3.61 10.42
CA HIS A 67 3.43 4.18 11.70
C HIS A 67 2.45 5.21 12.27
N LEU A 68 1.98 6.15 11.44
CA LEU A 68 1.17 7.29 11.88
C LEU A 68 -0.18 6.87 12.47
N THR A 69 -0.88 5.95 11.81
CA THR A 69 -2.18 5.43 12.30
C THR A 69 -2.02 4.62 13.58
N LYS A 70 -0.93 3.85 13.73
CA LYS A 70 -0.62 3.15 14.99
C LYS A 70 -0.30 4.10 16.14
N ALA A 71 0.41 5.20 15.86
CA ALA A 71 0.83 6.16 16.88
C ALA A 71 -0.33 7.08 17.32
N LEU A 72 -1.13 7.58 16.36
CA LEU A 72 -2.20 8.54 16.63
C LEU A 72 -3.47 7.89 17.22
N ARG A 73 -3.74 6.62 16.90
CA ARG A 73 -4.91 5.88 17.38
C ARG A 73 -4.52 4.87 18.46
N SER A 74 -3.77 5.30 19.47
CA SER A 74 -3.54 4.48 20.65
C SER A 74 -4.85 4.40 21.48
N ARG A 75 -5.16 3.22 22.02
CA ARG A 75 -6.32 3.06 22.93
C ARG A 75 -6.07 3.67 24.31
N VAL A 76 -4.80 3.91 24.62
CA VAL A 76 -4.27 4.29 25.95
C VAL A 76 -3.44 5.57 25.80
N GLY A 77 -4.10 6.66 25.42
CA GLY A 77 -3.60 8.05 25.52
C GLY A 77 -2.15 8.34 25.04
N PRO A 78 -1.64 9.54 25.36
CA PRO A 78 -0.21 9.83 25.29
C PRO A 78 0.55 8.93 26.26
N LYS A 79 1.70 8.37 25.84
CA LYS A 79 2.60 7.68 26.76
C LYS A 79 3.22 8.72 27.72
N PRO A 80 3.41 8.39 29.00
CA PRO A 80 4.12 9.27 29.92
C PRO A 80 5.55 9.50 29.43
N ASP A 81 6.10 10.68 29.76
CA ASP A 81 7.47 11.02 29.39
C ASP A 81 8.46 10.02 29.99
N PRO A 82 9.51 9.61 29.24
CA PRO A 82 10.54 8.75 29.77
C PRO A 82 11.19 9.32 31.04
N PRO A 83 11.64 8.47 32.00
CA PRO A 83 12.17 8.93 33.30
C PRO A 83 13.38 9.87 33.26
N HIS A 84 14.06 9.97 32.10
CA HIS A 84 15.23 10.83 31.92
C HIS A 84 14.87 12.28 31.56
N TYR A 85 13.62 12.56 31.22
CA TYR A 85 13.13 13.93 31.11
C TYR A 85 12.78 14.43 32.52
N LYS A 86 13.73 15.11 33.16
CA LYS A 86 13.43 15.88 34.36
C LYS A 86 12.82 17.23 33.94
N PRO A 87 11.78 17.73 34.61
CA PRO A 87 11.37 19.12 34.45
C PRO A 87 12.57 20.01 34.78
N SER A 88 12.77 21.08 34.01
CA SER A 88 13.82 22.06 34.29
C SER A 88 13.62 22.63 35.69
N ASP A 89 14.70 22.69 36.48
CA ASP A 89 14.66 23.40 37.75
C ASP A 89 14.25 24.85 37.51
N ILE A 90 13.24 25.33 38.24
CA ILE A 90 12.80 26.72 38.15
C ILE A 90 14.00 27.59 38.52
N PRO A 91 14.45 28.53 37.67
CA PRO A 91 15.58 29.37 38.01
C PRO A 91 15.25 30.10 39.32
N GLY A 92 16.06 29.82 40.36
CA GLY A 92 15.93 30.48 41.66
C GLY A 92 16.12 31.99 41.53
N ARG A 93 15.72 32.72 42.58
CA ARG A 93 15.78 34.19 42.60
C ARG A 93 17.21 34.67 42.29
N SER A 94 17.41 35.24 41.10
CA SER A 94 18.69 35.83 40.71
C SER A 94 18.80 37.19 41.40
N ASN A 95 19.67 37.30 42.42
CA ASN A 95 20.01 38.59 42.99
C ASN A 95 20.85 39.34 41.95
N CYS A 96 20.25 40.28 41.23
CA CYS A 96 20.99 41.23 40.42
C CYS A 96 21.80 42.13 41.38
N VAL A 97 23.10 41.90 41.49
CA VAL A 97 24.00 42.85 42.15
C VAL A 97 24.21 44.00 41.17
N GLY A 98 23.56 45.13 41.43
CA GLY A 98 23.70 46.34 40.64
C GLY A 98 25.16 46.82 40.62
N ILE A 99 25.61 47.20 39.42
CA ILE A 99 26.89 47.87 39.15
C ILE A 99 26.85 49.29 39.72
#